data_AF-A0AAV4UYY2-F1
#
_entry.id   AF-A0AAV4UYY2-F1
#
_cell.length_a   1.000
_cell.length_b   1.000
_cell.length_c   1.000
_cell.angle_alpha   90.00
_cell.angle_beta   90.00
_cell.angle_gamma   90.00
#
_symmetry.space_group_name_H-M   'P 1'
#
loop_
_entity.id
_entity.type
_entity.pdbx_description
1 polymer ?
#
loop_
_entity_poly.entity_id
_entity_poly.type
_entity_poly.pdbx_seq_one_letter_code
_entity_poly.pdbx_strand_id
1 'polypeptide(L)'
;MRNSGSKSKNISLNQIAIIFSVDLDEADFCKTCSDHIRKRNGTNLAANYGFRYPEQPSCLYELNDLEERLVALRIPFMQIRELGRDRQYGIKESVTNVPNDLHKSVDCLPRNLEKFRTESFSEGSNAFADLNPISSEENDESDIDDDDYDDPFVNPAPAETVINKLNTNIDAGLALAPGEDQMPLSVLFYDLTEELSYPRIYCGAMRRFTRKKPPTYSEIVKSELRRYDRRGATPQKILYSLKKIYIYFF
;
A
#
# COMPACT_ATOMS: atom_id res chain seq x y z
N MET A 1 -31.30 12.98 -37.28
CA MET A 1 -29.86 12.89 -37.62
C MET A 1 -29.10 12.64 -36.33
N ARG A 2 -28.33 11.57 -36.06
CA ARG A 2 -27.97 10.35 -36.78
C ARG A 2 -28.40 9.16 -35.91
N ASN A 3 -29.24 8.31 -36.48
CA ASN A 3 -29.57 7.00 -35.95
C ASN A 3 -28.42 6.08 -36.39
N SER A 4 -27.46 5.78 -35.50
CA SER A 4 -26.49 4.72 -35.76
C SER A 4 -26.79 3.58 -34.82
N GLY A 5 -27.72 2.72 -35.25
CA GLY A 5 -27.87 1.38 -34.70
C GLY A 5 -26.55 0.62 -34.88
N SER A 6 -25.68 0.67 -33.88
CA SER A 6 -24.61 -0.31 -33.75
C SER A 6 -25.28 -1.58 -33.31
N LYS A 7 -25.52 -2.50 -34.26
CA LYS A 7 -25.83 -3.90 -33.94
C LYS A 7 -24.75 -4.38 -32.96
N SER A 8 -25.10 -4.48 -31.68
CA SER A 8 -24.36 -5.27 -30.70
C SER A 8 -24.31 -6.67 -31.29
N LYS A 9 -23.15 -7.04 -31.84
CA LYS A 9 -22.90 -8.40 -32.31
C LYS A 9 -22.22 -9.10 -31.14
N ASN A 10 -22.93 -10.06 -30.54
CA ASN A 10 -22.54 -10.80 -29.34
C ASN A 10 -21.08 -11.26 -29.40
N ILE A 11 -20.26 -10.73 -28.49
CA ILE A 11 -18.92 -11.25 -28.20
C ILE A 11 -19.13 -12.53 -27.39
N SER A 12 -18.44 -13.62 -27.75
CA SER A 12 -18.61 -14.90 -27.05
C SER A 12 -18.07 -14.82 -25.62
N LEU A 13 -18.73 -15.49 -24.65
CA LEU A 13 -18.31 -15.56 -23.25
C LEU A 13 -16.84 -15.97 -23.08
N ASN A 14 -16.35 -16.91 -23.90
CA ASN A 14 -14.93 -17.32 -23.90
C ASN A 14 -13.95 -16.18 -24.22
N GLN A 15 -14.33 -15.22 -25.06
CA GLN A 15 -13.49 -14.05 -25.37
C GLN A 15 -13.50 -13.04 -24.22
N ILE A 16 -14.60 -12.95 -23.48
CA ILE A 16 -14.74 -12.06 -22.32
C ILE A 16 -13.88 -12.60 -21.17
N ALA A 17 -13.93 -13.91 -20.90
CA ALA A 17 -13.09 -14.58 -19.90
C ALA A 17 -11.59 -14.42 -20.20
N ILE A 18 -11.19 -14.44 -21.47
CA ILE A 18 -9.81 -14.17 -21.91
C ILE A 18 -9.33 -12.74 -21.56
N ILE A 19 -10.24 -11.76 -21.57
CA ILE A 19 -9.91 -10.35 -21.38
C ILE A 19 -9.89 -9.98 -19.91
N PHE A 20 -10.92 -10.39 -19.16
CA PHE A 20 -11.12 -10.01 -17.76
C PHE A 20 -10.65 -11.09 -16.78
N SER A 21 -10.40 -12.32 -17.23
CA SER A 21 -10.14 -13.49 -16.36
C SER A 21 -11.22 -13.73 -15.32
N VAL A 22 -12.47 -13.42 -15.68
CA VAL A 22 -13.68 -13.64 -14.89
C VAL A 22 -14.77 -14.09 -15.85
N ASP A 23 -15.61 -15.02 -15.40
CA ASP A 23 -16.83 -15.41 -16.10
C ASP A 23 -17.88 -14.31 -15.90
N LEU A 24 -18.14 -13.54 -16.95
CA LEU A 24 -19.15 -12.49 -16.98
C LEU A 24 -20.25 -12.93 -17.95
N ASP A 25 -21.51 -12.88 -17.50
CA ASP A 25 -22.68 -13.23 -18.33
C ASP A 25 -22.91 -12.23 -19.47
N GLU A 26 -22.59 -10.96 -19.23
CA GLU A 26 -22.73 -9.87 -20.19
C GLU A 26 -21.61 -8.83 -19.99
N ALA A 27 -21.12 -8.25 -21.09
CA ALA A 27 -20.13 -7.18 -21.04
C ALA A 27 -20.30 -6.21 -22.22
N ASP A 28 -20.39 -4.92 -21.90
CA ASP A 28 -20.43 -3.85 -22.89
C ASP A 28 -19.02 -3.33 -23.21
N PHE A 29 -18.73 -3.22 -24.50
CA PHE A 29 -17.44 -2.75 -24.98
C PHE A 29 -17.62 -1.49 -25.83
N CYS A 30 -16.74 -0.51 -25.64
CA CYS A 30 -16.68 0.64 -26.54
C CYS A 30 -16.35 0.18 -27.98
N LYS A 31 -16.62 1.02 -28.98
CA LYS A 31 -16.40 0.70 -30.40
C LYS A 31 -14.97 0.22 -30.67
N THR A 32 -13.98 0.91 -30.10
CA THR A 32 -12.55 0.59 -30.26
C THR A 32 -12.20 -0.77 -29.65
N CYS A 33 -12.60 -1.02 -28.40
CA CYS A 33 -12.37 -2.31 -27.74
C CYS A 33 -13.05 -3.45 -28.51
N SER A 34 -14.29 -3.25 -28.94
CA SER A 34 -15.03 -4.21 -29.76
C SER A 34 -14.33 -4.52 -31.09
N ASP A 35 -13.75 -3.52 -31.75
CA ASP A 35 -13.00 -3.70 -33.00
C ASP A 35 -11.69 -4.46 -32.76
N HIS A 36 -10.97 -4.19 -31.66
CA HIS A 36 -9.76 -4.93 -31.28
C HIS A 36 -10.03 -6.40 -30.97
N ILE A 37 -11.10 -6.69 -30.23
CA ILE A 37 -11.50 -8.07 -29.90
C ILE A 37 -11.82 -8.85 -31.18
N ARG A 38 -12.54 -8.22 -32.12
CA ARG A 38 -12.94 -8.83 -33.40
C ARG A 38 -11.80 -9.06 -34.39
N LYS A 39 -10.79 -8.17 -34.43
CA LYS A 39 -9.68 -8.23 -35.40
C LYS A 39 -8.56 -9.22 -35.04
N ARG A 40 -8.70 -9.90 -33.90
CA ARG A 40 -7.84 -10.95 -33.30
C ARG A 40 -6.91 -10.48 -32.19
N ASN A 41 -7.01 -11.25 -31.10
CA ASN A 41 -6.09 -11.40 -29.98
C ASN A 41 -6.21 -10.40 -28.83
N GLY A 42 -7.42 -9.93 -28.50
CA GLY A 42 -7.70 -9.19 -27.27
C GLY A 42 -7.13 -7.76 -27.25
N THR A 43 -7.35 -7.05 -26.15
CA THR A 43 -6.73 -5.74 -25.94
C THR A 43 -5.24 -5.92 -25.58
N ASN A 44 -4.37 -4.98 -25.94
CA ASN A 44 -2.93 -5.05 -25.62
C ASN A 44 -2.63 -5.14 -24.10
N LEU A 45 -3.65 -4.93 -23.27
CA LEU A 45 -3.60 -4.93 -21.81
C LEU A 45 -4.51 -6.00 -21.20
N ALA A 46 -4.96 -6.97 -22.01
CA ALA A 46 -5.81 -8.07 -21.60
C ALA A 46 -5.09 -9.02 -20.64
N ALA A 47 -5.85 -9.67 -19.77
CA ALA A 47 -5.32 -10.58 -18.76
C ALA A 47 -4.51 -11.74 -19.36
N ASN A 48 -4.93 -12.29 -20.51
CA ASN A 48 -4.20 -13.34 -21.24
C ASN A 48 -2.77 -12.98 -21.65
N TYR A 49 -2.43 -11.69 -21.71
CA TYR A 49 -1.07 -11.24 -22.01
C TYR A 49 -0.12 -11.21 -20.79
N GLY A 50 -0.54 -11.78 -19.67
CA GLY A 50 0.21 -11.74 -18.42
C GLY A 50 -0.09 -10.51 -17.57
N PHE A 51 -1.20 -9.82 -17.87
CA PHE A 51 -1.71 -8.74 -17.03
C PHE A 51 -2.71 -9.25 -15.97
N ARG A 52 -2.80 -10.57 -15.74
CA ARG A 52 -3.56 -11.09 -14.60
C ARG A 52 -2.69 -11.00 -13.35
N TYR A 53 -3.28 -10.61 -12.22
CA TYR A 53 -2.64 -10.82 -10.92
C TYR A 53 -2.62 -12.33 -10.60
N PRO A 54 -1.65 -12.82 -9.81
CA PRO A 54 -1.63 -14.22 -9.40
C PRO A 54 -2.85 -14.55 -8.54
N GLU A 55 -3.18 -15.85 -8.45
CA GLU A 55 -4.23 -16.30 -7.55
C GLU A 55 -3.78 -16.09 -6.10
N GLN A 56 -4.62 -15.38 -5.34
CA GLN A 56 -4.28 -14.98 -3.98
C GLN A 56 -4.61 -16.14 -3.04
N PRO A 57 -3.64 -16.63 -2.24
CA PRO A 57 -3.91 -17.62 -1.20
C PRO A 57 -4.74 -16.97 -0.07
N SER A 58 -5.60 -17.75 0.58
CA SER A 58 -6.49 -17.26 1.65
C SER A 58 -5.73 -16.56 2.78
N CYS A 59 -4.57 -17.09 3.17
CA CYS A 59 -3.72 -16.52 4.21
C CYS A 59 -3.21 -15.10 3.90
N LEU A 60 -3.14 -14.69 2.63
CA LEU A 60 -2.80 -13.30 2.26
C LEU A 60 -4.05 -12.43 2.15
N TYR A 61 -5.20 -13.01 1.81
CA TYR A 61 -6.45 -12.27 1.70
C TYR A 61 -6.94 -11.75 3.05
N GLU A 62 -6.76 -12.56 4.09
CA GLU A 62 -7.22 -12.29 5.46
C GLU A 62 -6.34 -11.28 6.22
N LEU A 63 -5.15 -10.94 5.71
CA LEU A 63 -4.25 -10.01 6.38
C LEU A 63 -4.84 -8.60 6.45
N ASN A 64 -4.70 -7.99 7.62
CA ASN A 64 -4.86 -6.55 7.78
C ASN A 64 -3.66 -5.79 7.21
N ASP A 65 -3.75 -4.46 7.15
CA ASP A 65 -2.72 -3.63 6.52
C ASP A 65 -1.38 -3.64 7.30
N LEU A 66 -1.41 -3.81 8.63
CA LEU A 66 -0.19 -3.97 9.46
C LEU A 66 0.47 -5.32 9.19
N GLU A 67 -0.30 -6.41 9.22
CA GLU A 67 0.18 -7.76 8.98
C GLU A 67 0.76 -7.89 7.57
N GLU A 68 0.12 -7.28 6.57
CA GLU A 68 0.65 -7.19 5.21
C GLU A 68 2.05 -6.55 5.21
N ARG A 69 2.23 -5.45 5.95
CA ARG A 69 3.52 -4.75 6.07
C ARG A 69 4.58 -5.57 6.79
N LEU A 70 4.20 -6.30 7.84
CA LEU A 70 5.12 -7.17 8.58
C LEU A 70 5.64 -8.31 7.70
N VAL A 71 4.81 -8.85 6.80
CA VAL A 71 5.20 -9.95 5.90
C VAL A 71 5.74 -9.47 4.54
N ALA A 72 5.68 -8.17 4.24
CA ALA A 72 6.25 -7.61 3.03
C ALA A 72 7.78 -7.64 3.10
N LEU A 73 8.44 -8.13 2.04
CA LEU A 73 9.91 -8.20 1.94
C LEU A 73 10.55 -6.85 1.60
N ARG A 74 9.71 -5.86 1.26
CA ARG A 74 10.08 -4.51 0.87
C ARG A 74 9.06 -3.52 1.43
N ILE A 75 9.50 -2.56 2.22
CA ILE A 75 8.60 -1.62 2.87
C ILE A 75 8.71 -0.26 2.18
N PRO A 76 7.67 0.15 1.43
CA PRO A 76 7.64 1.47 0.82
C PRO A 76 7.23 2.50 1.87
N PHE A 77 8.18 3.33 2.29
CA PHE A 77 7.92 4.52 3.08
C PHE A 77 7.52 5.66 2.15
N MET A 78 6.32 6.18 2.39
CA MET A 78 5.78 7.35 1.71
C MET A 78 4.80 8.09 2.62
N GLN A 79 4.82 9.41 2.59
CA GLN A 79 3.86 10.23 3.30
C GLN A 79 2.74 10.65 2.36
N ILE A 80 1.55 10.08 2.58
CA ILE A 80 0.33 10.42 1.86
C ILE A 80 -0.40 11.52 2.64
N ARG A 81 -0.84 12.58 1.96
CA ARG A 81 -1.60 13.68 2.55
C ARG A 81 -2.77 14.06 1.66
N GLU A 82 -3.78 14.71 2.24
CA GLU A 82 -4.85 15.31 1.46
C GLU A 82 -4.37 16.59 0.76
N LEU A 83 -4.74 16.75 -0.51
CA LEU A 83 -4.41 17.89 -1.36
C LEU A 83 -5.66 18.77 -1.50
N GLY A 84 -5.86 19.69 -0.56
CA GLY A 84 -6.94 20.67 -0.58
C GLY A 84 -8.31 20.12 -0.14
N ARG A 85 -9.39 20.84 -0.51
CA ARG A 85 -10.76 20.55 -0.04
C ARG A 85 -11.44 19.35 -0.73
N ASP A 86 -10.90 18.86 -1.85
CA ASP A 86 -11.55 17.88 -2.72
C ASP A 86 -11.27 16.41 -2.35
N ARG A 87 -10.74 16.14 -1.14
CA ARG A 87 -10.37 14.79 -0.65
C ARG A 87 -9.43 14.02 -1.59
N GLN A 88 -8.65 14.74 -2.39
CA GLN A 88 -7.63 14.13 -3.22
C GLN A 88 -6.42 13.80 -2.35
N TYR A 89 -5.72 12.70 -2.65
CA TYR A 89 -4.50 12.34 -1.95
C TYR A 89 -3.26 12.61 -2.81
N GLY A 90 -2.17 12.97 -2.18
CA GLY A 90 -0.87 13.19 -2.80
C GLY A 90 0.28 12.68 -1.94
N ILE A 91 1.44 12.47 -2.56
CA ILE A 91 2.68 12.18 -1.84
C ILE A 91 3.42 13.50 -1.63
N LYS A 92 3.75 13.81 -0.37
CA LYS A 92 4.49 15.04 -0.02
C LYS A 92 5.95 14.99 -0.49
N GLU A 93 6.62 13.86 -0.28
CA GLU A 93 8.08 13.76 -0.40
C GLU A 93 8.53 12.68 -1.42
N SER A 94 9.75 12.19 -1.28
CA SER A 94 10.23 11.02 -2.01
C SER A 94 9.57 9.74 -1.46
N VAL A 95 9.71 8.65 -2.23
CA VAL A 95 9.33 7.32 -1.78
C VAL A 95 10.63 6.56 -1.53
N THR A 96 10.74 5.97 -0.36
CA THR A 96 11.92 5.21 0.06
C THR A 96 11.53 3.75 0.20
N ASN A 97 12.34 2.83 -0.34
CA ASN A 97 12.05 1.40 -0.26
C ASN A 97 13.06 0.71 0.65
N VAL A 98 12.62 0.12 1.75
CA VAL A 98 13.51 -0.49 2.73
C VAL A 98 13.39 -2.01 2.68
N PRO A 99 14.50 -2.77 2.64
CA PRO A 99 14.47 -4.22 2.77
C PRO A 99 13.85 -4.64 4.10
N ASN A 100 13.06 -5.72 4.10
CA ASN A 100 12.62 -6.36 5.32
C ASN A 100 13.12 -7.80 5.38
N ASP A 101 13.68 -8.19 6.53
CA ASP A 101 14.11 -9.56 6.81
C ASP A 101 13.09 -10.21 7.74
N LEU A 102 12.27 -11.09 7.15
CA LEU A 102 11.17 -11.74 7.86
C LEU A 102 11.66 -12.59 9.03
N HIS A 103 12.86 -13.17 8.94
CA HIS A 103 13.39 -13.98 10.03
C HIS A 103 13.64 -13.12 11.26
N LYS A 104 14.25 -11.94 11.08
CA LYS A 104 14.44 -10.98 12.17
C LYS A 104 13.12 -10.50 12.76
N SER A 105 12.15 -10.14 11.91
CA SER A 105 10.83 -9.70 12.39
C SER A 105 10.12 -10.80 13.20
N VAL A 106 10.14 -12.06 12.74
CA VAL A 106 9.50 -13.19 13.43
C VAL A 106 10.24 -13.58 14.71
N ASP A 107 11.57 -13.51 14.72
CA ASP A 107 12.36 -13.84 15.91
C ASP A 107 12.14 -12.83 17.04
N CYS A 108 11.87 -11.57 16.70
CA CYS A 108 11.55 -10.55 17.68
C CYS A 108 10.09 -10.63 18.18
N LEU A 109 9.17 -11.28 17.44
CA LEU A 109 7.77 -11.38 17.87
C LEU A 109 7.63 -12.27 19.13
N PRO A 110 6.92 -11.80 20.17
CA PRO A 110 6.78 -12.55 21.40
C PRO A 110 5.84 -13.74 21.15
N ARG A 111 6.39 -14.96 21.11
CA ARG A 111 5.64 -16.20 20.84
C ARG A 111 4.66 -16.59 21.95
N ASN A 112 4.81 -15.99 23.14
CA ASN A 112 3.95 -16.20 24.29
C ASN A 112 3.76 -14.88 25.05
N LEU A 113 2.56 -14.28 24.92
CA LEU A 113 2.23 -13.00 25.54
C LEU A 113 2.30 -13.03 27.09
N GLU A 114 2.03 -14.18 27.72
CA GLU A 114 2.06 -14.31 29.19
C GLU A 114 3.48 -14.42 29.75
N LYS A 115 4.41 -15.03 28.99
CA LYS A 115 5.83 -15.09 29.37
C LYS A 115 6.51 -13.71 29.25
N PHE A 116 6.09 -12.92 28.26
CA PHE A 116 6.59 -11.55 28.05
C PHE A 116 6.21 -10.59 29.19
N ARG A 117 4.99 -10.72 29.74
CA ARG A 117 4.54 -9.91 30.88
C ARG A 117 5.35 -10.20 32.16
N THR A 118 5.89 -11.40 32.33
CA THR A 118 6.59 -11.80 33.56
C THR A 118 8.08 -11.46 33.53
N GLU A 119 8.72 -11.40 32.36
CA GLU A 119 10.14 -11.06 32.19
C GLU A 119 10.43 -9.55 32.30
N SER A 120 9.41 -8.68 32.20
CA SER A 120 9.54 -7.22 32.27
C SER A 120 9.43 -6.63 33.69
N PHE A 121 9.24 -7.45 34.73
CA PHE A 121 9.08 -7.00 36.12
C PHE A 121 10.17 -7.48 37.09
N SER A 122 11.23 -8.13 36.63
CA SER A 122 12.35 -8.53 37.48
C SER A 122 13.66 -7.95 36.97
N GLU A 123 13.93 -6.69 37.33
CA GLU A 123 15.25 -6.14 37.72
C GLU A 123 15.24 -4.61 37.64
N GLY A 124 15.21 -3.93 38.79
CA GLY A 124 15.32 -2.47 38.83
C GLY A 124 14.86 -1.82 40.14
N SER A 125 15.69 -1.99 41.18
CA SER A 125 15.84 -1.14 42.38
C SER A 125 14.73 -0.16 42.80
N ASN A 126 14.22 -0.40 44.01
CA ASN A 126 13.53 0.57 44.86
C ASN A 126 14.25 1.92 44.94
N ALA A 127 13.63 2.98 44.41
CA ALA A 127 13.93 4.36 44.76
C ALA A 127 12.69 5.25 44.52
N PHE A 128 11.66 5.08 45.34
CA PHE A 128 10.61 6.09 45.51
C PHE A 128 10.75 6.65 46.92
N ALA A 129 11.72 7.55 47.07
CA ALA A 129 11.77 8.49 48.17
C ALA A 129 11.78 9.89 47.55
N ASP A 130 10.87 10.71 48.07
CA ASP A 130 10.85 12.17 48.04
C ASP A 130 10.59 12.86 46.70
N LEU A 131 9.32 13.27 46.48
CA LEU A 131 9.00 14.66 46.14
C LEU A 131 7.64 15.06 46.74
N ASN A 132 7.67 16.06 47.62
CA ASN A 132 6.51 16.70 48.27
C ASN A 132 5.62 17.44 47.25
N PRO A 133 4.33 17.64 47.55
CA PRO A 133 3.44 18.46 46.72
C PRO A 133 3.73 19.94 46.97
N ILE A 134 4.08 20.70 45.93
CA ILE A 134 4.16 22.17 46.01
C ILE A 134 3.01 22.77 45.21
N SER A 135 2.35 23.68 45.92
CA SER A 135 1.15 24.46 45.64
C SER A 135 1.26 25.42 44.46
N SER A 136 0.08 25.75 43.96
CA SER A 136 -0.31 26.90 43.13
C SER A 136 0.48 28.19 43.40
N GLU A 137 1.08 28.75 42.35
CA GLU A 137 1.29 30.20 42.21
C GLU A 137 0.97 30.60 40.76
N GLU A 138 0.06 31.56 40.64
CA GLU A 138 -0.26 32.34 39.44
C GLU A 138 0.87 33.35 39.19
N ASN A 139 1.24 33.60 37.92
CA ASN A 139 1.21 34.92 37.30
C ASN A 139 1.88 35.00 35.91
N ASP A 140 1.28 35.91 35.15
CA ASP A 140 1.77 36.74 34.06
C ASP A 140 1.81 36.21 32.62
N GLU A 141 0.76 36.65 31.92
CA GLU A 141 0.66 36.84 30.48
C GLU A 141 1.91 37.52 29.90
N SER A 142 2.40 36.99 28.78
CA SER A 142 3.04 37.80 27.76
C SER A 142 2.54 37.34 26.40
N ASP A 143 1.96 38.29 25.67
CA ASP A 143 1.43 38.15 24.31
C ASP A 143 2.49 37.58 23.36
N ILE A 144 2.22 36.41 22.82
CA ILE A 144 2.86 35.92 21.60
C ILE A 144 1.72 35.64 20.62
N ASP A 145 1.57 36.54 19.65
CA ASP A 145 0.80 36.32 18.42
C ASP A 145 1.48 35.17 17.65
N ASP A 146 1.09 33.94 17.95
CA ASP A 146 1.30 32.79 17.08
C ASP A 146 -0.09 32.28 16.67
N ASP A 147 -0.50 32.62 15.45
CA ASP A 147 -1.60 31.95 14.74
C ASP A 147 -1.22 30.47 14.49
N ASP A 148 -1.13 29.68 15.55
CA ASP A 148 -1.02 28.23 15.50
C ASP A 148 -2.45 27.69 15.40
N TYR A 149 -2.94 27.58 14.17
CA TYR A 149 -4.09 26.73 13.91
C TYR A 149 -3.67 25.29 14.21
N ASP A 150 -3.92 24.87 15.45
CA ASP A 150 -4.04 23.47 15.84
C ASP A 150 -4.92 22.76 14.80
N ASP A 151 -4.31 22.03 13.87
CA ASP A 151 -5.02 21.14 12.97
C ASP A 151 -5.22 19.80 13.69
N PRO A 152 -6.44 19.46 14.13
CA PRO A 152 -6.70 18.17 14.78
C PRO A 152 -6.66 16.99 13.79
N PHE A 153 -6.33 17.20 12.51
CA PHE A 153 -6.22 16.09 11.55
C PHE A 153 -4.90 15.36 11.64
N VAL A 154 -4.96 14.26 12.40
CA VAL A 154 -4.13 13.07 12.24
C VAL A 154 -4.00 12.79 10.76
N ASN A 155 -2.79 13.02 10.22
CA ASN A 155 -2.32 12.38 8.99
C ASN A 155 -2.94 10.99 8.94
N PRO A 156 -3.59 10.51 7.86
CA PRO A 156 -3.73 9.09 7.67
C PRO A 156 -2.30 8.59 7.57
N ALA A 157 -1.71 8.33 8.74
CA ALA A 157 -0.35 7.89 8.89
C ALA A 157 -0.21 6.72 7.93
N PRO A 158 0.97 6.46 7.37
CA PRO A 158 1.20 5.15 6.81
C PRO A 158 0.84 4.18 7.93
N ALA A 159 -0.35 3.57 7.92
CA ALA A 159 -0.96 3.08 9.14
C ALA A 159 0.07 2.24 9.88
N GLU A 160 0.45 2.74 11.06
CA GLU A 160 1.27 2.06 12.07
C GLU A 160 2.81 2.12 11.91
N THR A 161 3.41 3.32 11.89
CA THR A 161 4.76 3.53 12.49
C THR A 161 4.80 4.61 13.57
N VAL A 162 3.66 5.22 13.91
CA VAL A 162 3.56 6.12 15.07
C VAL A 162 2.54 5.51 16.01
N ILE A 163 3.03 4.83 17.04
CA ILE A 163 2.21 4.42 18.19
C ILE A 163 1.61 5.70 18.77
N ASN A 164 0.28 5.77 18.82
CA ASN A 164 -0.45 6.88 19.42
C ASN A 164 0.09 7.16 20.82
N LYS A 165 0.58 8.38 21.05
CA LYS A 165 1.10 8.90 22.33
C LYS A 165 0.04 9.05 23.44
N LEU A 166 -1.10 8.35 23.34
CA LEU A 166 -2.26 8.50 24.22
C LEU A 166 -2.62 7.26 25.05
N ASN A 167 -1.83 6.19 24.99
CA ASN A 167 -1.95 5.08 25.92
C ASN A 167 -0.73 5.06 26.85
N THR A 168 -0.78 5.83 27.92
CA THR A 168 0.18 5.87 29.04
C THR A 168 0.22 4.57 29.87
N ASN A 169 -0.14 3.43 29.28
CA ASN A 169 -0.08 2.09 29.87
C ASN A 169 0.70 1.08 29.00
N ILE A 170 1.50 1.55 28.03
CA ILE A 170 2.37 0.71 27.18
C ILE A 170 3.85 1.01 27.45
N ASP A 171 4.24 1.21 28.71
CA ASP A 171 5.67 1.36 29.09
C ASP A 171 6.48 0.06 28.94
N ALA A 172 5.86 -1.02 28.45
CA ALA A 172 6.51 -2.29 28.13
C ALA A 172 6.19 -2.78 26.70
N GLY A 173 5.91 -1.87 25.76
CA GLY A 173 5.62 -2.23 24.36
C GLY A 173 6.88 -2.66 23.62
N LEU A 174 6.83 -3.82 22.98
CA LEU A 174 7.87 -4.23 22.03
C LEU A 174 7.81 -3.32 20.79
N ALA A 175 8.73 -2.38 20.68
CA ALA A 175 8.91 -1.58 19.47
C ALA A 175 9.62 -2.44 18.41
N LEU A 176 8.88 -2.92 17.41
CA LEU A 176 9.45 -3.56 16.22
C LEU A 176 9.23 -2.66 15.00
N ALA A 177 10.32 -2.22 14.39
CA ALA A 177 10.28 -1.58 13.09
C ALA A 177 10.74 -2.59 12.03
N PRO A 178 9.84 -3.12 11.19
CA PRO A 178 10.27 -4.01 10.10
C PRO A 178 11.17 -3.21 9.13
N GLY A 179 12.31 -3.78 8.77
CA GLY A 179 13.38 -3.09 8.04
C GLY A 179 14.31 -2.21 8.88
N GLU A 180 14.32 -2.35 10.21
CA GLU A 180 15.30 -1.71 11.10
C GLU A 180 16.75 -2.01 10.69
N ASP A 181 17.59 -0.99 10.78
CA ASP A 181 19.01 -0.99 10.37
C ASP A 181 19.27 -1.40 8.91
N GLN A 182 18.23 -1.42 8.05
CA GLN A 182 18.41 -1.71 6.63
C GLN A 182 18.61 -0.43 5.83
N MET A 183 19.57 -0.47 4.91
CA MET A 183 19.81 0.64 3.98
C MET A 183 18.69 0.69 2.93
N PRO A 184 18.13 1.88 2.66
CA PRO A 184 17.10 2.03 1.64
C PRO A 184 17.65 1.71 0.24
N LEU A 185 16.83 1.03 -0.55
CA LEU A 185 17.06 0.70 -1.94
C LEU A 185 16.35 1.71 -2.86
N SER A 186 16.94 1.92 -4.03
CA SER A 186 16.31 2.75 -5.07
C SER A 186 15.01 2.11 -5.56
N VAL A 187 13.94 2.90 -5.57
CA VAL A 187 12.63 2.52 -6.14
C VAL A 187 12.70 2.28 -7.66
N LEU A 188 13.70 2.84 -8.33
CA LEU A 188 13.80 2.84 -9.80
C LEU A 188 14.55 1.64 -10.36
N PHE A 189 15.66 1.27 -9.71
CA PHE A 189 16.58 0.29 -10.28
C PHE A 189 16.25 -1.15 -9.87
N TYR A 190 15.36 -1.33 -8.88
CA TYR A 190 14.98 -2.64 -8.40
C TYR A 190 13.66 -3.09 -9.01
N ASP A 191 13.75 -4.00 -9.98
CA ASP A 191 12.64 -4.48 -10.81
C ASP A 191 11.48 -5.12 -10.03
N LEU A 192 11.78 -5.79 -8.91
CA LEU A 192 10.79 -6.54 -8.12
C LEU A 192 10.25 -5.78 -6.91
N THR A 193 10.48 -4.47 -6.83
CA THR A 193 10.13 -3.71 -5.63
C THR A 193 8.64 -3.79 -5.32
N GLU A 194 7.75 -3.61 -6.30
CA GLU A 194 6.31 -3.62 -6.06
C GLU A 194 5.78 -5.01 -5.70
N GLU A 195 6.27 -6.04 -6.38
CA GLU A 195 5.87 -7.42 -6.17
C GLU A 195 6.21 -7.91 -4.77
N LEU A 196 7.31 -7.41 -4.22
CA LEU A 196 7.77 -7.70 -2.86
C LEU A 196 7.17 -6.77 -1.80
N SER A 197 6.70 -5.58 -2.20
CA SER A 197 6.10 -4.59 -1.29
C SER A 197 4.61 -4.79 -1.03
N TYR A 198 3.89 -5.39 -1.98
CA TYR A 198 2.44 -5.55 -1.89
C TYR A 198 2.05 -7.01 -2.04
N PRO A 199 2.28 -7.85 -1.00
CA PRO A 199 2.01 -9.28 -1.08
C PRO A 199 0.51 -9.59 -1.28
N ARG A 200 -0.43 -8.74 -0.83
CA ARG A 200 -1.87 -8.94 -1.16
C ARG A 200 -2.16 -8.78 -2.64
N ILE A 201 -1.39 -7.94 -3.33
CA ILE A 201 -1.57 -7.66 -4.75
C ILE A 201 -0.87 -8.73 -5.61
N TYR A 202 0.42 -8.97 -5.33
CA TYR A 202 1.30 -9.75 -6.20
C TYR A 202 1.75 -11.09 -5.60
N CYS A 203 1.44 -11.37 -4.33
CA CYS A 203 1.79 -12.63 -3.66
C CYS A 203 3.30 -12.94 -3.68
N GLY A 204 4.16 -11.91 -3.79
CA GLY A 204 5.60 -12.09 -3.96
C GLY A 204 6.04 -12.66 -5.33
N ALA A 205 5.10 -12.85 -6.26
CA ALA A 205 5.37 -13.45 -7.56
C ALA A 205 5.75 -12.40 -8.61
N MET A 206 6.80 -12.70 -9.37
CA MET A 206 7.23 -11.87 -10.49
C MET A 206 6.17 -11.84 -11.61
N ARG A 207 5.88 -10.65 -12.14
CA ARG A 207 4.99 -10.46 -13.30
C ARG A 207 5.58 -11.16 -14.54
N ARG A 208 4.78 -12.01 -15.21
CA ARG A 208 5.19 -12.73 -16.43
C ARG A 208 4.32 -12.32 -17.60
N PHE A 209 4.91 -11.63 -18.58
CA PHE A 209 4.21 -11.19 -19.79
C PHE A 209 4.48 -12.12 -20.97
N THR A 210 3.43 -12.44 -21.72
CA THR A 210 3.49 -13.33 -22.90
C THR A 210 3.55 -12.57 -24.23
N ARG A 211 3.63 -11.22 -24.17
CA ARG A 211 3.72 -10.36 -25.36
C ARG A 211 5.10 -10.45 -26.00
N LYS A 212 5.16 -10.27 -27.33
CA LYS A 212 6.41 -10.20 -28.11
C LYS A 212 7.34 -9.07 -27.66
N LYS A 213 6.77 -7.92 -27.29
CA LYS A 213 7.49 -6.79 -26.71
C LYS A 213 7.08 -6.70 -25.23
N PRO A 214 8.02 -6.59 -24.29
CA PRO A 214 7.68 -6.39 -22.89
C PRO A 214 6.91 -5.07 -22.72
N PRO A 215 5.85 -5.05 -21.90
CA PRO A 215 5.07 -3.85 -21.67
C PRO A 215 5.90 -2.80 -20.93
N THR A 216 5.64 -1.52 -21.19
CA THR A 216 6.24 -0.44 -20.41
C THR A 216 5.58 -0.35 -19.03
N TYR A 217 6.26 0.25 -18.06
CA TYR A 217 5.69 0.43 -16.73
C TYR A 217 4.36 1.19 -16.76
N SER A 218 4.25 2.24 -17.59
CA SER A 218 2.97 2.96 -17.77
C SER A 218 1.86 2.09 -18.37
N GLU A 219 2.18 1.14 -19.26
CA GLU A 219 1.19 0.18 -19.76
C GLU A 219 0.71 -0.76 -18.64
N ILE A 220 1.62 -1.20 -17.77
CA ILE A 220 1.30 -2.04 -16.61
C ILE A 220 0.37 -1.29 -15.66
N VAL A 221 0.74 -0.08 -15.22
CA VAL A 221 -0.10 0.73 -14.32
C VAL A 221 -1.46 1.04 -14.95
N LYS A 222 -1.49 1.39 -16.24
CA LYS A 222 -2.75 1.59 -16.97
C LYS A 222 -3.61 0.34 -17.08
N SER A 223 -3.01 -0.85 -17.13
CA SER A 223 -3.74 -2.11 -17.06
C SER A 223 -4.31 -2.28 -15.66
N GLU A 224 -3.49 -2.20 -14.62
CA GLU A 224 -3.87 -2.38 -13.22
C GLU A 224 -5.05 -1.49 -12.81
N LEU A 225 -5.04 -0.21 -13.19
CA LEU A 225 -6.13 0.72 -12.90
C LEU A 225 -7.48 0.34 -13.55
N ARG A 226 -7.45 -0.38 -14.68
CA ARG A 226 -8.61 -0.75 -15.49
C ARG A 226 -9.05 -2.20 -15.29
N ARG A 227 -8.38 -2.95 -14.43
CA ARG A 227 -8.76 -4.34 -14.15
C ARG A 227 -10.10 -4.39 -13.41
N TYR A 228 -10.82 -5.47 -13.68
CA TYR A 228 -11.96 -5.87 -12.87
C TYR A 228 -11.52 -6.19 -11.45
N ASP A 229 -10.43 -6.95 -11.30
CA ASP A 229 -9.79 -7.19 -10.00
C ASP A 229 -9.21 -5.88 -9.44
N ARG A 230 -9.84 -5.37 -8.37
CA ARG A 230 -9.57 -4.07 -7.76
C ARG A 230 -8.50 -4.10 -6.66
N ARG A 231 -7.89 -5.25 -6.35
CA ARG A 231 -6.96 -5.34 -5.20
C ARG A 231 -5.76 -4.39 -5.30
N GLY A 232 -5.33 -4.05 -6.52
CA GLY A 232 -4.25 -3.08 -6.74
C GLY A 232 -4.68 -1.61 -6.80
N ALA A 233 -5.98 -1.32 -6.66
CA ALA A 233 -6.53 0.02 -6.73
C ALA A 233 -6.57 0.72 -5.36
N THR A 234 -5.54 0.53 -4.55
CA THR A 234 -5.40 1.20 -3.25
C THR A 234 -4.70 2.56 -3.42
N PRO A 235 -5.03 3.59 -2.62
CA PRO A 235 -4.37 4.90 -2.71
C PRO A 235 -2.85 4.79 -2.60
N GLN A 236 -2.36 3.96 -1.68
CA GLN A 236 -0.94 3.68 -1.50
C GLN A 236 -0.29 3.16 -2.79
N LYS A 237 -0.83 2.09 -3.39
CA LYS A 237 -0.25 1.51 -4.61
C LYS A 237 -0.33 2.46 -5.79
N ILE A 238 -1.46 3.15 -5.96
CA ILE A 238 -1.68 4.07 -7.08
C ILE A 238 -0.68 5.22 -7.01
N LEU A 239 -0.54 5.86 -5.85
CA LEU A 239 0.38 6.97 -5.65
C LEU A 239 1.84 6.56 -5.76
N TYR A 240 2.21 5.40 -5.21
CA TYR A 240 3.53 4.80 -5.42
C TYR A 240 3.84 4.66 -6.92
N SER A 241 2.88 4.09 -7.66
CA SER A 241 3.04 3.84 -9.09
C SER A 241 3.16 5.12 -9.89
N LEU A 242 2.37 6.14 -9.54
CA LEU A 242 2.44 7.47 -10.11
C LEU A 242 3.82 8.11 -9.88
N LYS A 243 4.33 8.08 -8.65
CA LYS A 243 5.66 8.62 -8.31
C LYS A 243 6.75 7.93 -9.13
N LYS A 244 6.71 6.61 -9.22
CA LYS A 244 7.67 5.83 -10.03
C LYS A 244 7.59 6.24 -11.51
N ILE A 245 6.40 6.40 -12.09
CA ILE A 245 6.24 6.91 -13.47
C ILE A 245 6.88 8.29 -13.61
N TYR A 246 6.59 9.24 -12.72
CA TYR A 246 7.13 10.60 -12.81
C TYR A 246 8.66 10.61 -12.83
N ILE A 247 9.30 9.75 -12.05
CA ILE A 247 10.76 9.68 -12.01
C ILE A 247 11.36 9.07 -13.29
N TYR A 248 10.64 8.20 -14.02
CA TYR A 248 11.13 7.65 -15.30
C TYR A 248 11.07 8.64 -16.48
N PHE A 249 10.30 9.73 -16.37
CA PHE A 249 10.04 10.67 -17.47
C PHE A 249 10.87 11.96 -17.39
N PHE A 250 11.67 12.13 -16.35
CA PHE A 250 12.66 13.22 -16.20
C PHE A 250 14.05 12.62 -16.02
#